data_AF-A0A0C1MJI3-F1
#
_entry.id   AF-A0A0C1MJI3-F1
#
_cell.length_a   1.000
_cell.length_b   1.000
_cell.length_c   1.000
_cell.angle_alpha   90.00
_cell.angle_beta   90.00
_cell.angle_gamma   90.00
#
_symmetry.space_group_name_H-M   'P 1'
#
loop_
_entity.id
_entity.type
_entity.pdbx_description
1 polymer ?
#
loop_
_entity_poly.entity_id
_entity_poly.type
_entity_poly.pdbx_seq_one_letter_code
_entity_poly.pdbx_strand_id
1 'polypeptide(L)'
;MVKVLATMISTIIVFAGCLGFAFDIEIGIDSDKAFYFLAVAIAIASTVGYQLICKDWGLKKAFVCLHVIPILLVVTLRLLN
;
A
#
# COMPACT_ATOMS: atom_id res chain seq x y z
N MET A 1 1.97 19.16 11.33
CA MET A 1 2.57 19.00 9.99
C MET A 1 3.23 17.64 9.80
N VAL A 2 4.17 17.20 10.66
CA VAL A 2 4.90 15.93 10.48
C VAL A 2 3.99 14.71 10.29
N LYS A 3 2.95 14.55 11.13
CA LYS A 3 1.98 13.44 11.00
C LYS A 3 1.22 13.44 9.67
N VAL A 4 0.85 14.63 9.17
CA VAL A 4 0.14 14.77 7.89
C VAL A 4 1.05 14.36 6.73
N LEU A 5 2.31 14.83 6.76
CA LEU A 5 3.31 14.46 5.77
C LEU A 5 3.59 12.95 5.79
N ALA A 6 3.75 12.36 6.98
CA ALA A 6 3.95 10.92 7.14
C ALA A 6 2.75 10.10 6.61
N THR A 7 1.52 10.55 6.85
CA THR A 7 0.33 9.95 6.26
C THR A 7 0.37 10.01 4.74
N MET A 8 0.63 11.18 4.14
CA MET A 8 0.72 11.34 2.68
C MET A 8 1.80 10.43 2.07
N ILE A 9 3.01 10.42 2.64
CA ILE A 9 4.12 9.58 2.19
C ILE A 9 3.73 8.10 2.31
N SER A 10 3.14 7.68 3.43
CA SER A 10 2.72 6.29 3.62
C SER A 10 1.71 5.85 2.56
N THR A 11 0.74 6.70 2.24
CA THR A 11 -0.27 6.44 1.22
C THR A 11 0.37 6.32 -0.16
N ILE A 12 1.28 7.24 -0.52
CA ILE A 12 2.02 7.20 -1.79
C ILE A 12 2.82 5.90 -1.92
N ILE A 13 3.54 5.49 -0.86
CA ILE A 13 4.32 4.25 -0.88
C ILE A 13 3.41 3.03 -1.08
N VAL A 14 2.25 2.99 -0.41
CA VAL A 14 1.29 1.90 -0.62
C VAL A 14 0.79 1.86 -2.05
N PHE A 15 0.36 2.99 -2.61
CA PHE A 15 -0.08 3.04 -4.01
C PHE A 15 1.03 2.67 -4.99
N ALA A 16 2.25 3.19 -4.80
CA ALA A 16 3.39 2.86 -5.64
C ALA A 16 3.75 1.36 -5.56
N GLY A 17 3.74 0.78 -4.36
CA GLY A 17 4.00 -0.64 -4.17
C GLY A 17 2.93 -1.53 -4.82
N CYS A 18 1.65 -1.14 -4.71
CA CYS A 18 0.54 -1.81 -5.38
C CYS A 18 0.65 -1.70 -6.91
N LEU A 19 0.98 -0.53 -7.46
CA LEU A 19 1.18 -0.36 -8.91
C LEU A 19 2.38 -1.16 -9.42
N GLY A 20 3.50 -1.14 -8.68
CA GLY A 20 4.69 -1.91 -9.02
C GLY A 20 4.46 -3.42 -9.01
N PHE A 21 3.54 -3.89 -8.17
CA PHE A 21 3.10 -5.29 -8.15
C PHE A 21 2.08 -5.64 -9.24
N ALA A 22 1.15 -4.72 -9.53
CA ALA A 22 0.06 -4.97 -10.48
C ALA A 22 0.51 -4.90 -11.94
N PHE A 23 1.50 -4.07 -12.25
CA PHE A 23 1.96 -3.78 -13.61
C PHE A 23 3.44 -4.15 -13.82
N ASP A 24 3.93 -5.16 -13.11
CA ASP A 24 5.35 -5.56 -13.11
C ASP A 24 5.88 -5.84 -14.52
N ILE A 25 5.08 -6.53 -15.33
CA ILE A 25 5.42 -6.85 -16.72
C ILE A 25 5.50 -5.58 -17.58
N GLU A 26 4.51 -4.70 -17.48
CA GLU A 26 4.40 -3.48 -18.29
C GLU A 26 5.48 -2.46 -17.98
N ILE A 27 5.98 -2.44 -16.74
CA ILE A 27 7.05 -1.53 -16.30
C ILE A 27 8.44 -2.18 -16.27
N GLY A 28 8.56 -3.44 -16.73
CA GLY A 28 9.83 -4.15 -16.85
C GLY A 28 10.47 -4.57 -15.52
N ILE A 29 9.67 -4.84 -14.50
CA ILE A 29 10.11 -5.34 -13.19
C ILE A 29 9.97 -6.87 -13.16
N ASP A 30 11.03 -7.56 -12.74
CA ASP A 30 10.97 -9.00 -12.49
C ASP A 30 9.89 -9.31 -11.45
N SER A 31 9.06 -10.33 -11.69
CA SER A 31 7.96 -10.67 -10.77
C SER A 31 8.42 -10.97 -9.35
N ASP A 32 9.60 -11.56 -9.17
CA ASP A 32 10.21 -11.82 -7.87
C ASP A 32 10.43 -10.50 -7.10
N LYS A 33 10.84 -9.45 -7.81
CA LYS A 33 11.04 -8.11 -7.26
C LYS A 33 9.71 -7.39 -7.05
N ALA A 34 8.70 -7.66 -7.89
CA ALA A 34 7.34 -7.15 -7.72
C ALA A 34 6.77 -7.52 -6.34
N PHE A 35 7.01 -8.73 -5.84
CA PHE A 35 6.59 -9.14 -4.50
C PHE A 35 7.23 -8.30 -3.39
N TYR A 36 8.46 -7.81 -3.55
CA TYR A 36 9.07 -6.91 -2.57
C TYR A 36 8.35 -5.57 -2.48
N PHE A 37 7.86 -5.03 -3.60
CA PHE A 37 7.06 -3.80 -3.60
C PHE A 37 5.75 -3.97 -2.82
N LEU A 38 5.08 -5.11 -3.00
CA LEU A 38 3.87 -5.44 -2.24
C LEU A 38 4.18 -5.62 -0.75
N ALA A 39 5.28 -6.32 -0.41
CA ALA A 39 5.69 -6.53 0.98
C ALA A 39 5.98 -5.19 1.69
N VAL A 40 6.66 -4.26 1.01
CA VAL A 40 6.90 -2.90 1.52
C VAL A 40 5.59 -2.13 1.72
N ALA A 41 4.66 -2.20 0.76
CA ALA A 41 3.35 -1.58 0.90
C ALA A 41 2.59 -2.11 2.12
N ILE A 42 2.57 -3.43 2.33
CA ILE A 42 1.94 -4.06 3.49
C ILE A 42 2.61 -3.58 4.79
N ALA A 43 3.94 -3.60 4.86
CA ALA A 43 4.67 -3.18 6.05
C ALA A 43 4.38 -1.72 6.42
N ILE A 44 4.36 -0.81 5.45
CA ILE A 44 4.05 0.61 5.65
C ILE A 44 2.58 0.81 6.05
N ALA A 45 1.65 0.06 5.46
CA ALA A 45 0.25 0.07 5.86
C ALA A 45 0.07 -0.40 7.31
N SER A 46 0.67 -1.52 7.69
CA SER A 46 0.50 -2.12 9.03
C SER A 46 1.21 -1.34 10.13
N THR A 47 2.24 -0.56 9.80
CA THR A 47 3.00 0.25 10.77
C THR A 47 2.53 1.71 10.76
N VAL A 48 2.97 2.48 9.77
CA VAL A 48 2.75 3.92 9.69
C VAL A 48 1.27 4.25 9.44
N GLY A 49 0.65 3.60 8.45
CA GLY A 49 -0.75 3.83 8.10
C GLY A 49 -1.69 3.49 9.26
N TYR A 50 -1.50 2.32 9.87
CA TYR A 50 -2.33 1.88 10.99
C TYR A 50 -2.15 2.77 12.23
N GLN A 51 -0.92 3.08 12.62
CA GLN A 51 -0.68 3.91 13.80
C GLN A 51 -1.24 5.33 13.60
N LEU A 52 -0.94 5.98 12.48
CA LEU A 52 -1.34 7.38 12.30
C LEU A 52 -2.83 7.53 11.96
N ILE A 53 -3.34 6.75 11.02
CA ILE A 53 -4.69 6.96 10.48
C ILE A 53 -5.73 6.25 11.35
N CYS A 54 -5.46 5.00 11.75
CA CYS A 54 -6.42 4.18 12.48
C CYS A 54 -6.38 4.43 13.99
N LYS A 55 -5.18 4.45 14.61
CA LYS A 55 -5.04 4.66 16.07
C LYS A 55 -5.06 6.13 16.47
N ASP A 56 -4.16 6.95 15.93
CA ASP A 56 -3.99 8.33 16.39
C ASP A 56 -5.15 9.23 15.95
N TRP A 57 -5.61 9.11 14.70
CA TRP A 57 -6.67 9.97 14.14
C TRP A 57 -8.07 9.36 14.23
N GLY A 58 -8.20 8.08 14.56
CA GLY A 58 -9.48 7.38 14.66
C GLY A 58 -10.21 7.18 13.31
N LEU A 59 -9.55 7.42 12.18
CA LEU A 59 -10.13 7.39 10.84
C LEU A 59 -10.06 5.98 10.22
N LYS A 60 -10.69 5.00 10.86
CA LYS A 60 -10.68 3.58 10.43
C LYS A 60 -11.09 3.39 8.97
N LYS A 61 -12.16 4.08 8.52
CA LYS A 61 -12.65 3.99 7.15
C LYS A 61 -11.62 4.49 6.14
N ALA A 62 -10.94 5.60 6.45
CA ALA A 62 -9.90 6.15 5.59
C ALA A 62 -8.71 5.19 5.48
N PHE A 63 -8.28 4.59 6.60
CA PHE A 63 -7.22 3.56 6.59
C PHE A 63 -7.59 2.36 5.70
N VAL A 64 -8.83 1.85 5.85
CA VAL A 64 -9.28 0.73 5.02
C VAL A 64 -9.30 1.12 3.54
N CYS A 65 -9.85 2.28 3.18
CA CYS A 65 -9.94 2.71 1.79
C CYS A 65 -8.59 3.03 1.14
N LEU A 66 -7.65 3.62 1.87
CA LEU A 66 -6.38 4.12 1.32
C LEU A 66 -5.24 3.11 1.40
N HIS A 67 -5.31 2.14 2.32
CA HIS A 67 -4.23 1.18 2.55
C HIS A 67 -4.68 -0.26 2.30
N VAL A 68 -5.79 -0.68 2.90
CA VAL A 68 -6.21 -2.10 2.86
C VAL A 68 -6.83 -2.48 1.52
N ILE A 69 -7.81 -1.71 1.02
CA ILE A 69 -8.51 -2.01 -0.24
C ILE A 69 -7.55 -2.06 -1.43
N PRO A 70 -6.61 -1.10 -1.63
CA PRO A 70 -5.67 -1.17 -2.75
C PRO A 70 -4.82 -2.43 -2.72
N ILE A 71 -4.33 -2.83 -1.54
CA ILE A 71 -3.52 -4.06 -1.38
C ILE A 71 -4.36 -5.30 -1.70
N LEU A 72 -5.57 -5.42 -1.14
CA LEU A 72 -6.44 -6.55 -1.42
C LEU A 72 -6.83 -6.63 -2.89
N LEU A 73 -7.09 -5.49 -3.52
CA LEU A 73 -7.44 -5.41 -4.93
C LEU A 73 -6.31 -5.96 -5.81
N VAL A 74 -5.07 -5.49 -5.64
CA VAL A 74 -3.96 -5.95 -6.49
C VAL A 74 -3.60 -7.42 -6.24
N VAL A 75 -3.70 -7.88 -4.99
CA VAL A 75 -3.51 -9.31 -4.67
C VAL A 75 -4.58 -10.16 -5.34
N THR A 76 -5.85 -9.75 -5.24
CA THR A 76 -6.97 -10.50 -5.82
C THR A 76 -6.89 -10.52 -7.34
N LEU A 77 -6.59 -9.38 -7.97
CA LEU A 77 -6.39 -9.30 -9.43
C LEU A 77 -5.28 -10.22 -9.90
N ARG A 78 -4.16 -10.29 -9.17
CA ARG A 78 -3.03 -11.16 -9.52
C ARG A 78 -3.33 -12.65 -9.34
N LEU A 79 -4.20 -13.02 -8.40
CA LEU A 79 -4.61 -14.41 -8.20
C LEU A 79 -5.65 -14.88 -9.22
N LEU A 80 -6.33 -13.96 -9.90
CA LEU A 80 -7.35 -14.26 -10.91
C LEU A 80 -6.79 -14.33 -12.34
N ASN A 81 -5.59 -13.79 -12.56
CA ASN A 81 -4.86 -13.84 -13.84
C ASN A 81 -3.83 -14.98 -13.83
#